data_AF-A0AAJ1TJT6-F1
#
_entry.id   AF-A0AAJ1TJT6-F1
#
_cell.length_a   1.000
_cell.length_b   1.000
_cell.length_c   1.000
_cell.angle_alpha   90.00
_cell.angle_beta   90.00
_cell.angle_gamma   90.00
#
_symmetry.space_group_name_H-M   'P 1'
#
loop_
_entity.id
_entity.type
_entity.pdbx_description
1 polymer ?
#
loop_
_entity_poly.entity_id
_entity_poly.type
_entity_poly.pdbx_seq_one_letter_code
_entity_poly.pdbx_strand_id
1 'polypeptide(L)'
;MISGAIVVLRPAAQNVAPGVALPAGPAGPPGKGEKGDKGADGLVRSFAGVSKPDIALSDVVATADDAAAGSATTGLMTPDLTRRHVAASIAATAAGTIGGAIAGKLSSTDLPTTKFATATGQAQRSALDRFTDAVSVLDYVQSGDTDYAPAFTRAIATGKLVRAPKLGAGYDINSQVTVPSGAHIHFEGTSSVRSTSASSVFRLTGYDIASSISGGAIFDMRNAPAGSSALRFGTGSGVVYRVALRDLRFQNCFSAVDCEPHATNYVVDIETRNLVAELTRGRQFYIIRSRGFFTVDMRVDHTRNTSQVTWEGIRLEDVAGLDIDRMDVVGPSTDTVPTVTYQDSAIAIVIANPSNGPVASVYNNGRILVDSVRGPGVLLSYIANFIGGHIQVYAALGQAVRGQNCSDFNTSISVVGMKGNAAAIGSPAVQFDNSQRIRGFAGVQNSPAAGLYMNACTDCALDVLSTGNTGYGAVESGARNRLTGTMRGTGGSFSISGTGSVATNYYANDNAFHLGPTSGAVA
;
A
#
# COMPACT_ATOMS: atom_id res chain seq x y z
N MET A 1 6.44 -53.13 22.82
CA MET A 1 5.19 -53.34 22.06
C MET A 1 5.35 -52.67 20.71
N ILE A 2 5.32 -53.50 19.67
CA ILE A 2 5.18 -53.30 18.22
C ILE A 2 5.74 -52.00 17.61
N SER A 3 6.89 -52.16 16.95
CA SER A 3 7.43 -51.31 15.88
C SER A 3 6.67 -51.57 14.58
N GLY A 4 6.37 -50.51 13.81
CA GLY A 4 5.73 -50.60 12.49
C GLY A 4 6.31 -49.57 11.54
N ALA A 5 7.32 -49.96 10.77
CA ALA A 5 7.86 -49.21 9.65
C ALA A 5 6.93 -49.33 8.44
N ILE A 6 6.58 -48.20 7.81
CA ILE A 6 5.91 -48.18 6.51
C ILE A 6 6.97 -47.99 5.43
N VAL A 7 7.22 -49.06 4.68
CA VAL A 7 8.04 -49.08 3.46
C VAL A 7 7.16 -48.62 2.30
N VAL A 8 7.50 -47.48 1.68
CA VAL A 8 6.89 -47.06 0.41
C VAL A 8 7.82 -47.47 -0.73
N LEU A 9 7.37 -48.44 -1.52
CA LEU A 9 8.04 -48.94 -2.72
C LEU A 9 7.91 -47.89 -3.85
N ARG A 10 9.05 -47.50 -4.43
CA ARG A 10 9.10 -46.69 -5.67
C ARG A 10 8.99 -47.60 -6.90
N PRO A 11 8.29 -47.21 -7.98
CA PRO A 11 8.42 -47.85 -9.27
C PRO A 11 9.78 -47.58 -9.91
N ALA A 12 10.32 -48.61 -10.56
CA ALA A 12 11.65 -48.67 -11.14
C ALA A 12 11.83 -47.77 -12.37
N ALA A 13 13.04 -47.24 -12.51
CA ALA A 13 13.54 -46.54 -13.68
C ALA A 13 13.60 -47.47 -14.92
N GLN A 14 13.17 -46.97 -16.08
CA GLN A 14 13.55 -47.55 -17.36
C GLN A 14 14.76 -46.81 -17.91
N ASN A 15 15.87 -47.55 -17.99
CA ASN A 15 17.09 -47.21 -18.70
C ASN A 15 16.82 -47.11 -20.21
N VAL A 16 17.21 -46.00 -20.84
CA VAL A 16 17.55 -45.98 -22.27
C VAL A 16 18.97 -45.44 -22.38
N ALA A 17 19.86 -46.29 -22.90
CA ALA A 17 21.28 -46.05 -23.09
C ALA A 17 21.56 -45.17 -24.34
N PRO A 18 22.79 -44.63 -24.49
CA PRO A 18 23.08 -43.40 -25.22
C PRO A 18 23.40 -43.62 -26.70
N GLY A 19 23.10 -42.63 -27.54
CA GLY A 19 23.35 -42.66 -28.98
C GLY A 19 24.09 -41.42 -29.49
N VAL A 20 25.39 -41.61 -29.75
CA VAL A 20 26.22 -41.02 -30.81
C VAL A 20 26.57 -39.52 -30.75
N ALA A 21 27.87 -39.28 -30.55
CA ALA A 21 28.55 -38.02 -30.77
C ALA A 21 29.18 -37.94 -32.17
N LEU A 22 29.49 -36.68 -32.56
CA LEU A 22 30.52 -36.16 -33.49
C LEU A 22 29.99 -35.46 -34.76
N PRO A 23 30.75 -34.50 -35.37
CA PRO A 23 31.94 -33.78 -34.88
C PRO A 23 31.84 -32.24 -35.00
N ALA A 24 32.83 -31.60 -34.38
CA ALA A 24 33.11 -30.17 -34.43
C ALA A 24 33.82 -29.73 -35.72
N GLY A 25 33.64 -28.44 -36.05
CA GLY A 25 34.64 -27.60 -36.75
C GLY A 25 34.07 -26.73 -37.89
N PRO A 26 34.75 -25.64 -38.30
CA PRO A 26 35.66 -24.76 -37.56
C PRO A 26 35.31 -23.25 -37.68
N ALA A 27 36.14 -22.43 -37.06
CA ALA A 27 36.07 -20.98 -36.97
C ALA A 27 36.22 -20.21 -38.30
N GLY A 28 35.61 -19.01 -38.35
CA GLY A 28 35.91 -17.96 -39.32
C GLY A 28 35.32 -16.59 -38.90
N PRO A 29 36.15 -15.57 -38.59
CA PRO A 29 35.78 -14.15 -38.52
C PRO A 29 36.18 -13.42 -39.83
N PRO A 30 36.09 -12.07 -39.94
CA PRO A 30 34.93 -11.18 -39.86
C PRO A 30 34.74 -10.38 -41.19
N GLY A 31 33.52 -9.92 -41.50
CA GLY A 31 33.24 -9.08 -42.68
C GLY A 31 32.49 -7.80 -42.35
N LYS A 32 33.09 -6.65 -42.65
CA LYS A 32 32.51 -5.30 -42.62
C LYS A 32 31.70 -5.00 -43.90
N GLY A 33 30.71 -4.11 -43.81
CA GLY A 33 30.05 -3.43 -44.94
C GLY A 33 28.61 -3.06 -44.58
N GLU A 34 28.35 -1.86 -44.06
CA GLU A 34 27.89 -0.65 -44.78
C GLU A 34 26.53 -0.73 -45.48
N LYS A 35 25.62 0.14 -44.98
CA LYS A 35 24.52 0.89 -45.62
C LYS A 35 23.92 0.39 -46.94
N GLY A 36 22.59 0.24 -46.94
CA GLY A 36 21.78 0.18 -48.16
C GLY A 36 20.29 0.33 -47.87
N ASP A 37 19.66 1.22 -48.61
CA ASP A 37 18.35 1.83 -48.40
C ASP A 37 17.28 1.15 -49.30
N LYS A 38 16.00 1.32 -48.95
CA LYS A 38 14.76 1.17 -49.76
C LYS A 38 14.24 -0.24 -50.15
N GLY A 39 12.96 -0.44 -49.82
CA GLY A 39 11.93 -0.53 -50.87
C GLY A 39 11.26 -1.89 -51.15
N ALA A 40 9.97 -1.93 -50.80
CA ALA A 40 8.85 -2.51 -51.56
C ALA A 40 8.60 -4.03 -51.59
N ASP A 41 7.31 -4.30 -51.36
CA ASP A 41 6.45 -5.33 -51.94
C ASP A 41 6.62 -6.82 -51.58
N GLY A 42 5.65 -7.25 -50.77
CA GLY A 42 4.72 -8.29 -51.21
C GLY A 42 5.13 -9.73 -50.95
N LEU A 43 4.52 -10.36 -49.93
CA LEU A 43 3.98 -11.71 -50.12
C LEU A 43 2.88 -12.00 -49.08
N VAL A 44 1.64 -11.99 -49.56
CA VAL A 44 0.52 -12.69 -48.93
C VAL A 44 0.77 -14.19 -49.11
N ARG A 45 1.03 -14.91 -48.03
CA ARG A 45 0.73 -16.35 -47.94
C ARG A 45 0.22 -16.69 -46.53
N SER A 46 -1.08 -16.95 -46.52
CA SER A 46 -1.82 -17.69 -45.50
C SER A 46 -1.13 -18.99 -45.12
N PHE A 47 -1.00 -19.24 -43.81
CA PHE A 47 -1.11 -20.58 -43.26
C PHE A 47 -1.98 -20.54 -42.01
N ALA A 48 -3.05 -21.34 -42.07
CA ALA A 48 -3.99 -21.63 -41.01
C ALA A 48 -3.44 -22.71 -40.06
N GLY A 49 -3.97 -22.75 -38.83
CA GLY A 49 -3.68 -23.74 -37.79
C GLY A 49 -2.61 -23.22 -36.83
N VAL A 50 -2.86 -23.03 -35.53
CA VAL A 50 -3.39 -24.00 -34.59
C VAL A 50 -4.21 -23.31 -33.49
N SER A 51 -5.27 -24.02 -33.08
CA SER A 51 -6.28 -23.73 -32.07
C SER A 51 -5.75 -23.32 -30.69
N LYS A 52 -6.45 -22.35 -30.08
CA LYS A 52 -6.48 -22.09 -28.63
C LYS A 52 -7.06 -23.30 -27.87
N PRO A 53 -6.65 -23.59 -26.64
CA PRO A 53 -7.51 -24.29 -25.69
C PRO A 53 -8.26 -23.27 -24.82
N ASP A 54 -9.57 -23.22 -25.01
CA ASP A 54 -10.51 -22.77 -24.00
C ASP A 54 -10.48 -23.78 -22.84
N ILE A 55 -10.23 -23.32 -21.61
CA ILE A 55 -10.51 -24.11 -20.41
C ILE A 55 -11.81 -23.59 -19.83
N ALA A 56 -12.86 -24.37 -20.07
CA ALA A 56 -14.18 -24.21 -19.50
C ALA A 56 -14.14 -24.50 -17.99
N LEU A 57 -14.81 -23.64 -17.22
CA LEU A 57 -15.30 -23.95 -15.88
C LEU A 57 -16.41 -25.01 -15.98
N SER A 58 -16.22 -26.16 -15.37
CA SER A 58 -17.33 -26.97 -14.84
C SER A 58 -16.83 -27.98 -13.80
N ASP A 59 -17.74 -28.30 -12.88
CA ASP A 59 -17.75 -29.46 -11.98
C ASP A 59 -17.15 -29.31 -10.57
N VAL A 60 -17.94 -28.70 -9.68
CA VAL A 60 -18.18 -29.30 -8.35
C VAL A 60 -19.69 -29.32 -8.09
N VAL A 61 -20.26 -30.52 -8.25
CA VAL A 61 -21.65 -30.86 -7.94
C VAL A 61 -21.80 -31.07 -6.43
N ALA A 62 -22.83 -30.46 -5.89
CA ALA A 62 -23.34 -30.69 -4.54
C ALA A 62 -23.91 -32.10 -4.40
N THR A 63 -23.62 -32.78 -3.29
CA THR A 63 -24.47 -33.87 -2.80
C THR A 63 -24.78 -33.61 -1.33
N ALA A 64 -26.08 -33.53 -1.04
CA ALA A 64 -26.67 -33.60 0.28
C ALA A 64 -27.23 -35.02 0.43
N ASP A 65 -27.05 -35.62 1.61
CA ASP A 65 -28.05 -36.51 2.21
C ASP A 65 -27.80 -36.66 3.72
N ASP A 66 -28.89 -36.45 4.46
CA ASP A 66 -29.05 -36.55 5.91
C ASP A 66 -29.28 -38.02 6.35
N ALA A 67 -28.77 -38.40 7.53
CA ALA A 67 -29.55 -39.12 8.55
C ALA A 67 -28.79 -39.30 9.88
N ALA A 68 -29.24 -38.49 10.85
CA ALA A 68 -29.20 -38.58 12.31
C ALA A 68 -28.68 -39.85 13.03
N ALA A 69 -27.81 -39.62 14.03
CA ALA A 69 -28.01 -40.06 15.42
C ALA A 69 -27.05 -39.37 16.42
N GLY A 70 -27.60 -38.59 17.37
CA GLY A 70 -27.18 -38.64 18.78
C GLY A 70 -26.14 -37.65 19.34
N SER A 71 -26.62 -36.49 19.81
CA SER A 71 -26.30 -35.87 21.11
C SER A 71 -24.84 -35.52 21.50
N ALA A 72 -24.51 -34.22 21.52
CA ALA A 72 -24.29 -33.43 22.75
C ALA A 72 -23.68 -32.03 22.45
N THR A 73 -24.47 -30.99 22.71
CA THR A 73 -24.10 -29.66 23.22
C THR A 73 -22.65 -29.14 23.05
N THR A 74 -22.48 -28.09 22.24
CA THR A 74 -21.83 -26.81 22.62
C THR A 74 -21.99 -25.80 21.48
N GLY A 75 -22.64 -24.67 21.76
CA GLY A 75 -22.86 -23.60 20.79
C GLY A 75 -21.69 -22.63 20.70
N LEU A 76 -21.39 -22.13 19.50
CA LEU A 76 -20.62 -20.92 19.29
C LEU A 76 -21.26 -20.08 18.19
N MET A 77 -21.84 -18.98 18.63
CA MET A 77 -22.35 -17.86 17.85
C MET A 77 -21.18 -17.00 17.32
N THR A 78 -21.40 -16.45 16.12
CA THR A 78 -20.90 -15.19 15.53
C THR A 78 -20.08 -14.24 16.43
N PRO A 79 -18.91 -13.73 15.98
CA PRO A 79 -18.16 -12.71 16.69
C PRO A 79 -18.48 -11.30 16.13
N ASP A 80 -19.45 -10.57 16.71
CA ASP A 80 -19.58 -9.13 16.40
C ASP A 80 -20.09 -8.23 17.54
N LEU A 81 -20.17 -8.70 18.79
CA LEU A 81 -20.70 -7.85 19.89
C LEU A 81 -19.89 -7.85 21.20
N THR A 82 -18.79 -8.59 21.32
CA THR A 82 -18.02 -8.66 22.59
C THR A 82 -16.83 -7.71 22.69
N ARG A 83 -16.41 -7.01 21.62
CA ARG A 83 -15.27 -6.07 21.70
C ARG A 83 -15.58 -4.72 22.37
N ARG A 84 -16.85 -4.30 22.45
CA ARG A 84 -17.22 -3.03 23.11
C ARG A 84 -17.35 -3.15 24.64
N HIS A 85 -17.52 -4.33 25.20
CA HIS A 85 -17.66 -4.51 26.66
C HIS A 85 -16.35 -4.81 27.41
N VAL A 86 -15.30 -5.28 26.72
CA VAL A 86 -14.00 -5.55 27.37
C VAL A 86 -13.15 -4.28 27.54
N ALA A 87 -13.29 -3.29 26.65
CA ALA A 87 -12.62 -1.99 26.81
C ALA A 87 -13.20 -1.15 27.97
N ALA A 88 -14.48 -1.37 28.33
CA ALA A 88 -15.13 -0.66 29.43
C ALA A 88 -14.80 -1.24 30.82
N SER A 89 -14.53 -2.54 30.95
CA SER A 89 -14.22 -3.17 32.25
C SER A 89 -12.76 -2.98 32.68
N ILE A 90 -11.83 -2.84 31.73
CA ILE A 90 -10.41 -2.56 32.02
C ILE A 90 -10.22 -1.11 32.49
N ALA A 91 -11.00 -0.15 31.94
CA ALA A 91 -11.00 1.24 32.42
C ALA A 91 -11.63 1.40 33.82
N ALA A 92 -12.61 0.57 34.19
CA ALA A 92 -13.25 0.62 35.51
C ALA A 92 -12.39 -0.02 36.62
N THR A 93 -11.55 -1.00 36.29
CA THR A 93 -10.74 -1.71 37.30
C THR A 93 -9.41 -0.99 37.62
N ALA A 94 -8.87 -0.19 36.70
CA ALA A 94 -7.67 0.63 36.94
C ALA A 94 -7.94 1.89 37.81
N ALA A 95 -9.19 2.32 37.94
CA ALA A 95 -9.57 3.45 38.81
C ALA A 95 -9.78 3.05 40.29
N GLY A 96 -9.84 1.76 40.61
CA GLY A 96 -10.21 1.25 41.93
C GLY A 96 -9.05 0.84 42.85
N THR A 97 -7.81 0.75 42.38
CA THR A 97 -6.70 0.12 43.14
C THR A 97 -5.46 1.01 43.33
N ILE A 98 -5.53 2.29 42.96
CA ILE A 98 -4.49 3.30 43.26
C ILE A 98 -5.13 4.49 43.99
N GLY A 99 -5.99 4.21 44.97
CA GLY A 99 -6.63 5.21 45.83
C GLY A 99 -6.23 5.13 47.30
N GLY A 100 -5.33 4.20 47.68
CA GLY A 100 -5.09 3.84 49.08
C GLY A 100 -3.72 4.21 49.65
N ALA A 101 -2.77 4.70 48.86
CA ALA A 101 -1.42 4.99 49.34
C ALA A 101 -0.86 6.22 48.63
N ILE A 102 -1.23 7.40 49.16
CA ILE A 102 -0.54 8.71 49.22
C ILE A 102 -1.64 9.70 49.66
N ALA A 103 -2.18 9.48 50.86
CA ALA A 103 -3.10 10.39 51.53
C ALA A 103 -2.42 10.84 52.82
N GLY A 104 -1.38 11.65 52.68
CA GLY A 104 -0.61 12.14 53.81
C GLY A 104 0.54 13.01 53.34
N LYS A 105 0.33 14.33 53.38
CA LYS A 105 1.25 15.42 53.01
C LYS A 105 1.32 15.77 51.53
N LEU A 106 0.32 16.50 51.05
CA LEU A 106 0.50 17.58 50.08
C LEU A 106 -0.54 18.66 50.44
N SER A 107 -0.04 19.82 50.86
CA SER A 107 -0.85 20.96 51.29
C SER A 107 -1.67 21.51 50.14
N SER A 108 -2.90 21.90 50.46
CA SER A 108 -3.92 22.45 49.57
C SER A 108 -3.59 23.88 49.12
N THR A 109 -2.82 24.00 48.04
CA THR A 109 -2.81 25.22 47.21
C THR A 109 -2.43 24.84 45.78
N ASP A 110 -3.35 25.16 44.86
CA ASP A 110 -3.20 25.18 43.39
C ASP A 110 -3.17 23.85 42.60
N LEU A 111 -4.34 23.25 42.38
CA LEU A 111 -4.59 22.37 41.22
C LEU A 111 -6.01 22.61 40.65
N PRO A 112 -6.16 22.99 39.36
CA PRO A 112 -7.47 23.22 38.74
C PRO A 112 -8.00 21.90 38.12
N THR A 113 -8.57 21.02 38.93
CA THR A 113 -9.02 19.68 38.48
C THR A 113 -10.47 19.60 38.00
N THR A 114 -11.21 20.71 37.90
CA THR A 114 -12.64 20.69 37.52
C THR A 114 -12.96 21.19 36.11
N LYS A 115 -11.98 21.53 35.26
CA LYS A 115 -12.22 22.01 33.88
C LYS A 115 -11.97 21.02 32.74
N PHE A 116 -11.26 19.90 32.97
CA PHE A 116 -10.93 18.95 31.89
C PHE A 116 -11.99 17.87 31.63
N ALA A 117 -12.75 17.45 32.64
CA ALA A 117 -13.77 16.41 32.48
C ALA A 117 -15.10 16.93 31.87
N THR A 118 -15.43 18.21 32.09
CA THR A 118 -16.64 18.83 31.55
C THR A 118 -16.48 19.22 30.07
N ALA A 119 -15.25 19.54 29.64
CA ALA A 119 -14.95 19.95 28.27
C ALA A 119 -15.07 18.81 27.25
N THR A 120 -14.75 17.56 27.62
CA THR A 120 -14.90 16.40 26.72
C THR A 120 -16.35 15.98 26.55
N GLY A 121 -17.15 16.00 27.63
CA GLY A 121 -18.59 15.71 27.58
C GLY A 121 -19.41 16.79 26.86
N GLN A 122 -19.08 18.07 27.05
CA GLN A 122 -19.73 19.17 26.31
C GLN A 122 -19.24 19.29 24.86
N ALA A 123 -17.97 19.01 24.57
CA ALA A 123 -17.49 18.97 23.17
C ALA A 123 -18.10 17.81 22.38
N GLN A 124 -18.31 16.64 23.00
CA GLN A 124 -18.99 15.52 22.35
C GLN A 124 -20.50 15.73 22.18
N ARG A 125 -21.18 16.34 23.17
CA ARG A 125 -22.60 16.73 23.02
C ARG A 125 -22.78 17.88 22.01
N SER A 126 -21.87 18.85 21.98
CA SER A 126 -21.84 19.92 20.97
C SER A 126 -21.58 19.39 19.56
N ALA A 127 -20.74 18.36 19.41
CA ALA A 127 -20.52 17.74 18.11
C ALA A 127 -21.80 17.01 17.62
N LEU A 128 -22.51 16.30 18.51
CA LEU A 128 -23.75 15.60 18.14
C LEU A 128 -24.90 16.57 17.79
N ASP A 129 -25.08 17.65 18.55
CA ASP A 129 -26.09 18.69 18.27
C ASP A 129 -25.79 19.46 16.96
N ARG A 130 -24.50 19.61 16.59
CA ARG A 130 -24.09 20.22 15.31
C ARG A 130 -24.37 19.34 14.10
N PHE A 131 -24.55 18.03 14.26
CA PHE A 131 -24.99 17.18 13.15
C PHE A 131 -26.49 17.26 12.90
N THR A 132 -27.28 17.68 13.90
CA THR A 132 -28.71 17.96 13.75
C THR A 132 -29.00 19.36 13.22
N ASP A 133 -28.10 20.32 13.46
CA ASP A 133 -28.20 21.68 12.92
C ASP A 133 -27.30 21.84 11.68
N ALA A 134 -27.93 21.88 10.50
CA ALA A 134 -27.24 21.91 9.22
C ALA A 134 -27.72 23.06 8.34
N VAL A 135 -26.85 23.53 7.45
CA VAL A 135 -27.17 24.55 6.45
C VAL A 135 -26.79 24.06 5.06
N SER A 136 -27.57 24.44 4.04
CA SER A 136 -27.23 24.13 2.66
C SER A 136 -26.29 25.18 2.09
N VAL A 137 -25.26 24.76 1.35
CA VAL A 137 -24.41 25.68 0.57
C VAL A 137 -25.24 26.52 -0.39
N LEU A 138 -26.34 25.96 -0.93
CA LEU A 138 -27.19 26.65 -1.91
C LEU A 138 -27.95 27.84 -1.30
N ASP A 139 -28.19 27.85 0.01
CA ASP A 139 -28.84 28.97 0.71
C ASP A 139 -27.95 30.23 0.73
N TYR A 140 -26.65 30.06 0.45
CA TYR A 140 -25.66 31.13 0.45
C TYR A 140 -25.20 31.51 -0.96
N VAL A 141 -25.80 30.98 -2.02
CA VAL A 141 -25.47 31.35 -3.40
C VAL A 141 -26.16 32.67 -3.75
N GLN A 142 -25.41 33.65 -4.27
CA GLN A 142 -25.97 34.91 -4.73
C GLN A 142 -26.37 34.79 -6.22
N SER A 143 -27.36 35.58 -6.63
CA SER A 143 -27.82 35.58 -8.02
C SER A 143 -26.68 35.95 -8.97
N GLY A 144 -26.36 35.04 -9.90
CA GLY A 144 -25.28 35.21 -10.88
C GLY A 144 -23.93 34.64 -10.44
N ASP A 145 -23.83 34.04 -9.24
CA ASP A 145 -22.60 33.36 -8.81
C ASP A 145 -22.30 32.17 -9.72
N THR A 146 -21.12 32.21 -10.34
CA THR A 146 -20.53 31.07 -11.07
C THR A 146 -19.43 30.39 -10.28
N ASP A 147 -18.95 31.00 -9.19
CA ASP A 147 -17.99 30.43 -8.24
C ASP A 147 -18.70 30.19 -6.90
N TYR A 148 -18.71 28.95 -6.43
CA TYR A 148 -19.35 28.53 -5.17
C TYR A 148 -18.43 28.71 -3.95
N ALA A 149 -17.15 29.04 -4.13
CA ALA A 149 -16.22 29.23 -3.02
C ALA A 149 -16.74 30.24 -1.94
N PRO A 150 -17.33 31.39 -2.31
CA PRO A 150 -17.91 32.31 -1.31
C PRO A 150 -19.11 31.70 -0.57
N ALA A 151 -19.95 30.93 -1.26
CA ALA A 151 -21.09 30.26 -0.65
C ALA A 151 -20.65 29.21 0.38
N PHE A 152 -19.65 28.39 0.04
CA PHE A 152 -19.03 27.46 1.00
C PHE A 152 -18.42 28.21 2.19
N THR A 153 -17.70 29.31 1.95
CA THR A 153 -17.08 30.10 3.02
C THR A 153 -18.14 30.67 3.98
N ARG A 154 -19.25 31.21 3.45
CA ARG A 154 -20.38 31.70 4.26
C ARG A 154 -21.07 30.58 5.03
N ALA A 155 -21.30 29.42 4.41
CA ALA A 155 -21.90 28.27 5.07
C ALA A 155 -21.02 27.75 6.21
N ILE A 156 -19.71 27.64 6.00
CA ILE A 156 -18.72 27.23 7.01
C ILE A 156 -18.71 28.21 8.20
N ALA A 157 -18.81 29.51 7.93
CA ALA A 157 -18.81 30.55 8.97
C ALA A 157 -19.99 30.45 9.95
N THR A 158 -21.03 29.68 9.62
CA THR A 158 -22.15 29.42 10.56
C THR A 158 -21.76 28.48 11.71
N GLY A 159 -20.67 27.71 11.58
CA GLY A 159 -20.27 26.69 12.55
C GLY A 159 -21.15 25.43 12.58
N LYS A 160 -22.12 25.33 11.66
CA LYS A 160 -23.04 24.20 11.51
C LYS A 160 -22.50 23.17 10.52
N LEU A 161 -23.14 22.01 10.42
CA LEU A 161 -22.87 21.07 9.33
C LEU A 161 -23.20 21.71 7.99
N VAL A 162 -22.24 21.75 7.07
CA VAL A 162 -22.43 22.27 5.72
C VAL A 162 -22.85 21.12 4.80
N ARG A 163 -24.09 21.15 4.35
CA ARG A 163 -24.63 20.22 3.35
C ARG A 163 -24.45 20.82 1.97
N ALA A 164 -23.88 20.04 1.05
CA ALA A 164 -23.78 20.37 -0.36
C ALA A 164 -24.71 19.41 -1.14
N PRO A 165 -25.97 19.81 -1.41
CA PRO A 165 -26.93 18.99 -2.14
C PRO A 165 -26.43 18.49 -3.50
N LYS A 166 -27.06 17.46 -4.04
CA LYS A 166 -26.75 17.04 -5.41
C LYS A 166 -27.02 18.19 -6.39
N LEU A 167 -26.01 18.60 -7.13
CA LEU A 167 -26.13 19.62 -8.18
C LEU A 167 -25.67 19.04 -9.52
N GLY A 168 -26.59 18.89 -10.47
CA GLY A 168 -26.30 18.26 -11.76
C GLY A 168 -25.21 18.97 -12.57
N ALA A 169 -25.12 20.29 -12.46
CA ALA A 169 -24.07 21.09 -13.09
C ALA A 169 -22.72 21.01 -12.36
N GLY A 170 -22.70 20.53 -11.12
CA GLY A 170 -21.54 20.54 -10.23
C GLY A 170 -21.28 21.90 -9.55
N TYR A 171 -20.29 21.90 -8.67
CA TYR A 171 -19.79 23.07 -7.96
C TYR A 171 -18.47 23.54 -8.57
N ASP A 172 -18.47 24.70 -9.21
CA ASP A 172 -17.23 25.37 -9.61
C ASP A 172 -16.68 26.15 -8.42
N ILE A 173 -15.47 25.81 -7.96
CA ILE A 173 -14.79 26.41 -6.81
C ILE A 173 -13.43 26.93 -7.30
N ASN A 174 -13.37 28.20 -7.71
CA ASN A 174 -12.20 28.78 -8.38
C ASN A 174 -11.29 29.58 -7.45
N SER A 175 -11.73 29.78 -6.21
CA SER A 175 -10.91 30.30 -5.11
C SER A 175 -10.86 29.29 -3.96
N GLN A 176 -9.72 29.24 -3.27
CA GLN A 176 -9.49 28.29 -2.19
C GLN A 176 -10.46 28.55 -1.02
N VAL A 177 -11.13 27.49 -0.55
CA VAL A 177 -12.00 27.52 0.63
C VAL A 177 -11.24 26.99 1.84
N THR A 178 -11.15 27.78 2.91
CA THR A 178 -10.55 27.32 4.17
C THR A 178 -11.57 26.57 5.02
N VAL A 179 -11.19 25.38 5.47
CA VAL A 179 -11.97 24.51 6.37
C VAL A 179 -11.29 24.50 7.75
N PRO A 180 -11.77 25.31 8.71
CA PRO A 180 -11.16 25.45 10.02
C PRO A 180 -11.52 24.29 10.96
N SER A 181 -10.99 24.32 12.20
CA SER A 181 -11.39 23.41 13.28
C SER A 181 -12.91 23.33 13.42
N GLY A 182 -13.44 22.12 13.60
CA GLY A 182 -14.88 21.90 13.83
C GLY A 182 -15.78 22.09 12.60
N ALA A 183 -15.23 22.43 11.43
CA ALA A 183 -16.00 22.54 10.21
C ALA A 183 -16.20 21.16 9.57
N HIS A 184 -17.45 20.85 9.22
CA HIS A 184 -17.85 19.59 8.61
C HIS A 184 -18.62 19.87 7.32
N ILE A 185 -18.15 19.30 6.21
CA ILE A 185 -18.79 19.40 4.89
C ILE A 185 -19.25 18.00 4.48
N HIS A 186 -20.52 17.89 4.08
CA HIS A 186 -21.12 16.66 3.58
C HIS A 186 -21.76 16.88 2.21
N PHE A 187 -21.27 16.18 1.20
CA PHE A 187 -21.85 16.17 -0.14
C PHE A 187 -22.96 15.12 -0.22
N GLU A 188 -24.19 15.59 -0.46
CA GLU A 188 -25.36 14.73 -0.54
C GLU A 188 -25.47 14.15 -1.95
N GLY A 189 -25.16 12.85 -2.08
CA GLY A 189 -25.10 12.19 -3.38
C GLY A 189 -23.86 12.56 -4.19
N THR A 190 -23.89 12.27 -5.49
CA THR A 190 -22.75 12.47 -6.39
C THR A 190 -22.85 13.81 -7.12
N SER A 191 -21.95 14.74 -6.77
CA SER A 191 -21.76 16.04 -7.42
C SER A 191 -20.30 16.21 -7.83
N SER A 192 -20.04 16.79 -9.01
CA SER A 192 -18.68 17.17 -9.38
C SER A 192 -18.27 18.47 -8.70
N VAL A 193 -17.07 18.53 -8.15
CA VAL A 193 -16.41 19.75 -7.68
C VAL A 193 -15.28 20.06 -8.64
N ARG A 194 -15.34 21.22 -9.30
CA ARG A 194 -14.41 21.60 -10.36
C ARG A 194 -13.64 22.85 -9.97
N SER A 195 -12.43 22.99 -10.47
CA SER A 195 -11.65 24.20 -10.29
C SER A 195 -10.81 24.49 -11.52
N THR A 196 -10.62 25.79 -11.78
CA THR A 196 -9.62 26.31 -12.73
C THR A 196 -8.42 26.94 -12.00
N SER A 197 -8.42 26.90 -10.66
CA SER A 197 -7.41 27.54 -9.82
C SER A 197 -6.11 26.77 -9.74
N ALA A 198 -4.98 27.49 -9.62
CA ALA A 198 -3.68 26.91 -9.28
C ALA A 198 -3.54 26.54 -7.78
N SER A 199 -4.50 26.97 -6.96
CA SER A 199 -4.52 26.69 -5.52
C SER A 199 -5.18 25.36 -5.19
N SER A 200 -5.39 25.06 -3.90
CA SER A 200 -6.22 23.92 -3.51
C SER A 200 -7.70 24.30 -3.50
N VAL A 201 -8.61 23.37 -3.79
CA VAL A 201 -10.06 23.62 -3.65
C VAL A 201 -10.42 23.85 -2.19
N PHE A 202 -10.10 22.89 -1.34
CA PHE A 202 -10.23 23.03 0.11
C PHE A 202 -8.87 23.02 0.79
N ARG A 203 -8.70 23.93 1.75
CA ARG A 203 -7.52 24.03 2.63
C ARG A 203 -7.94 23.75 4.06
N LEU A 204 -7.44 22.66 4.64
CA LEU A 204 -7.84 22.16 5.96
C LEU A 204 -6.87 22.69 7.02
N THR A 205 -7.37 23.42 8.02
CA THR A 205 -6.56 24.08 9.06
C THR A 205 -7.01 23.71 10.48
N GLY A 206 -7.61 22.54 10.66
CA GLY A 206 -8.09 22.08 11.97
C GLY A 206 -6.96 21.93 13.00
N TYR A 207 -7.22 22.29 14.26
CA TYR A 207 -6.22 22.28 15.34
C TYR A 207 -6.68 21.54 16.60
N ASP A 208 -7.85 21.89 17.16
CA ASP A 208 -8.34 21.40 18.45
C ASP A 208 -9.56 20.47 18.30
N ILE A 209 -10.48 20.85 17.40
CA ILE A 209 -11.72 20.13 17.11
C ILE A 209 -11.62 19.50 15.72
N ALA A 210 -12.09 18.25 15.63
CA ALA A 210 -12.07 17.50 14.37
C ALA A 210 -12.79 18.26 13.25
N SER A 211 -12.30 18.13 12.02
CA SER A 211 -12.94 18.65 10.82
C SER A 211 -13.10 17.53 9.80
N SER A 212 -14.05 17.66 8.87
CA SER A 212 -14.26 16.60 7.89
C SER A 212 -14.80 17.07 6.56
N ILE A 213 -14.43 16.35 5.51
CA ILE A 213 -15.08 16.41 4.20
C ILE A 213 -15.51 14.99 3.85
N SER A 214 -16.80 14.81 3.60
CA SER A 214 -17.39 13.50 3.37
C SER A 214 -18.46 13.50 2.29
N GLY A 215 -18.82 12.31 1.82
CA GLY A 215 -19.91 12.11 0.86
C GLY A 215 -19.42 11.99 -0.58
N GLY A 216 -20.33 11.74 -1.51
CA GLY A 216 -20.02 11.26 -2.87
C GLY A 216 -19.43 12.28 -3.85
N ALA A 217 -18.66 13.26 -3.39
CA ALA A 217 -18.06 14.28 -4.26
C ALA A 217 -17.05 13.68 -5.25
N ILE A 218 -17.10 14.15 -6.49
CA ILE A 218 -16.08 13.89 -7.51
C ILE A 218 -15.31 15.19 -7.77
N PHE A 219 -14.11 15.31 -7.23
CA PHE A 219 -13.20 16.42 -7.53
C PHE A 219 -12.62 16.24 -8.93
N ASP A 220 -13.11 16.98 -9.93
CA ASP A 220 -12.59 16.98 -11.30
C ASP A 220 -11.73 18.22 -11.56
N MET A 221 -10.43 18.02 -11.56
CA MET A 221 -9.42 19.08 -11.68
C MET A 221 -8.85 19.20 -13.11
N ARG A 222 -9.59 18.73 -14.15
CA ARG A 222 -9.11 18.74 -15.55
C ARG A 222 -8.65 20.10 -16.04
N ASN A 223 -9.35 21.15 -15.62
CA ASN A 223 -9.07 22.53 -16.04
C ASN A 223 -8.12 23.27 -15.08
N ALA A 224 -7.69 22.64 -13.98
CA ALA A 224 -6.72 23.22 -13.07
C ALA A 224 -5.29 23.08 -13.61
N PRO A 225 -4.42 24.09 -13.43
CA PRO A 225 -3.02 24.02 -13.83
C PRO A 225 -2.17 23.17 -12.87
N ALA A 226 -0.93 22.92 -13.26
CA ALA A 226 0.04 22.18 -12.45
C ALA A 226 0.28 22.82 -11.08
N GLY A 227 0.47 22.00 -10.04
CA GLY A 227 0.65 22.46 -8.65
C GLY A 227 -0.66 22.66 -7.87
N SER A 228 -1.82 22.53 -8.54
CA SER A 228 -3.13 22.52 -7.89
C SER A 228 -3.37 21.22 -7.10
N SER A 229 -4.28 21.28 -6.14
CA SER A 229 -4.73 20.10 -5.38
C SER A 229 -6.23 20.15 -5.10
N ALA A 230 -6.87 19.01 -4.93
CA ALA A 230 -8.26 19.03 -4.46
C ALA A 230 -8.30 19.43 -2.99
N LEU A 231 -7.56 18.71 -2.14
CA LEU A 231 -7.50 18.96 -0.71
C LEU A 231 -6.04 19.22 -0.29
N ARG A 232 -5.84 20.22 0.57
CA ARG A 232 -4.53 20.55 1.11
C ARG A 232 -4.58 20.78 2.62
N PHE A 233 -3.73 20.09 3.37
CA PHE A 233 -3.51 20.42 4.78
C PHE A 233 -2.70 21.72 4.87
N GLY A 234 -3.24 22.69 5.59
CA GLY A 234 -2.69 24.04 5.79
C GLY A 234 -1.52 24.09 6.75
N THR A 235 -0.56 23.16 6.62
CA THR A 235 0.61 23.03 7.48
C THR A 235 1.57 24.21 7.39
N GLY A 236 1.41 25.11 6.42
CA GLY A 236 2.15 26.37 6.34
C GLY A 236 1.76 27.36 7.44
N SER A 237 0.53 27.28 7.96
CA SER A 237 0.04 28.18 9.02
C SER A 237 0.07 27.59 10.44
N GLY A 238 0.24 26.27 10.58
CA GLY A 238 0.24 25.61 11.88
C GLY A 238 0.20 24.10 11.76
N VAL A 239 0.14 23.40 12.89
CA VAL A 239 -0.06 21.94 12.93
C VAL A 239 -1.53 21.63 12.62
N VAL A 240 -1.78 20.61 11.81
CA VAL A 240 -3.15 20.21 11.43
C VAL A 240 -3.54 18.91 12.15
N TYR A 241 -4.69 18.91 12.83
CA TYR A 241 -5.14 17.80 13.67
C TYR A 241 -6.51 17.28 13.23
N ARG A 242 -6.73 15.97 13.41
CA ARG A 242 -8.06 15.33 13.47
C ARG A 242 -8.94 15.62 12.26
N VAL A 243 -8.38 15.47 11.06
CA VAL A 243 -9.15 15.61 9.82
C VAL A 243 -9.64 14.24 9.36
N ALA A 244 -10.93 14.12 9.07
CA ALA A 244 -11.51 12.94 8.45
C ALA A 244 -11.94 13.22 7.00
N LEU A 245 -11.44 12.42 6.06
CA LEU A 245 -11.79 12.48 4.63
C LEU A 245 -12.46 11.16 4.24
N ARG A 246 -13.71 11.21 3.77
CA ARG A 246 -14.50 9.98 3.55
C ARG A 246 -15.28 9.98 2.24
N ASP A 247 -15.25 8.87 1.51
CA ASP A 247 -16.07 8.59 0.32
C ASP A 247 -15.84 9.56 -0.86
N LEU A 248 -14.63 10.11 -0.99
CA LEU A 248 -14.30 11.11 -2.00
C LEU A 248 -13.63 10.46 -3.22
N ARG A 249 -13.99 10.96 -4.40
CA ARG A 249 -13.35 10.60 -5.66
C ARG A 249 -12.60 11.78 -6.24
N PHE A 250 -11.42 11.52 -6.79
CA PHE A 250 -10.54 12.53 -7.38
C PHE A 250 -10.23 12.15 -8.82
N GLN A 251 -10.38 13.09 -9.73
CA GLN A 251 -10.17 12.88 -11.17
C GLN A 251 -9.35 14.03 -11.74
N ASN A 252 -8.40 13.69 -12.62
CA ASN A 252 -7.57 14.70 -13.30
C ASN A 252 -6.78 15.60 -12.32
N CYS A 253 -6.51 15.12 -11.11
CA CYS A 253 -5.79 15.88 -10.09
C CYS A 253 -4.28 15.79 -10.30
N PHE A 254 -3.58 16.92 -10.12
CA PHE A 254 -2.13 16.90 -9.91
C PHE A 254 -1.79 16.34 -8.54
N SER A 255 -2.57 16.72 -7.53
CA SER A 255 -2.61 16.06 -6.22
C SER A 255 -4.05 15.99 -5.68
N ALA A 256 -4.45 14.83 -5.17
CA ALA A 256 -5.77 14.66 -4.56
C ALA A 256 -5.75 15.18 -3.12
N VAL A 257 -4.77 14.75 -2.34
CA VAL A 257 -4.54 15.21 -0.97
C VAL A 257 -3.05 15.51 -0.80
N ASP A 258 -2.75 16.74 -0.39
CA ASP A 258 -1.39 17.22 -0.16
C ASP A 258 -1.28 17.95 1.18
N CYS A 259 -0.07 18.31 1.59
CA CYS A 259 0.19 19.25 2.68
C CYS A 259 1.13 20.37 2.25
N GLU A 260 0.96 21.55 2.83
CA GLU A 260 1.87 22.67 2.58
C GLU A 260 3.27 22.37 3.14
N PRO A 261 4.34 22.61 2.37
CA PRO A 261 5.70 22.37 2.83
C PRO A 261 6.01 23.27 4.03
N HIS A 262 6.45 22.66 5.13
CA HIS A 262 6.84 23.41 6.32
C HIS A 262 7.92 22.68 7.12
N ALA A 263 8.88 23.42 7.68
CA ALA A 263 10.06 22.85 8.33
C ALA A 263 9.77 22.20 9.70
N THR A 264 8.75 22.64 10.43
CA THR A 264 8.41 22.14 11.79
C THR A 264 7.00 21.61 11.94
N ASN A 265 5.97 22.26 11.40
CA ASN A 265 4.58 21.80 11.40
C ASN A 265 4.39 20.40 10.76
N TYR A 266 3.30 19.74 11.12
CA TYR A 266 2.98 18.36 10.79
C TYR A 266 1.47 18.12 10.81
N VAL A 267 1.05 16.94 10.37
CA VAL A 267 -0.32 16.45 10.55
C VAL A 267 -0.41 15.43 11.69
N VAL A 268 -1.53 15.39 12.40
CA VAL A 268 -1.79 14.51 13.54
C VAL A 268 -3.19 13.92 13.44
N ASP A 269 -3.31 12.61 13.68
CA ASP A 269 -4.59 11.89 13.78
C ASP A 269 -5.51 12.12 12.57
N ILE A 270 -4.97 11.96 11.36
CA ILE A 270 -5.76 12.09 10.13
C ILE A 270 -6.41 10.72 9.81
N GLU A 271 -7.63 10.74 9.32
CA GLU A 271 -8.34 9.56 8.87
C GLU A 271 -8.73 9.73 7.39
N THR A 272 -8.34 8.77 6.56
CA THR A 272 -8.85 8.66 5.19
C THR A 272 -9.58 7.35 5.03
N ARG A 273 -10.82 7.41 4.53
CA ARG A 273 -11.65 6.23 4.29
C ARG A 273 -12.30 6.29 2.91
N ASN A 274 -12.20 5.19 2.19
CA ASN A 274 -12.77 5.03 0.86
C ASN A 274 -12.44 6.19 -0.09
N LEU A 275 -11.14 6.53 -0.21
CA LEU A 275 -10.68 7.54 -1.17
C LEU A 275 -10.23 6.87 -2.47
N VAL A 276 -10.63 7.43 -3.61
CA VAL A 276 -10.23 6.91 -4.93
C VAL A 276 -9.73 8.03 -5.83
N ALA A 277 -8.50 7.92 -6.32
CA ALA A 277 -7.93 8.83 -7.31
C ALA A 277 -7.80 8.13 -8.68
N GLU A 278 -8.38 8.71 -9.72
CA GLU A 278 -8.40 8.19 -11.10
C GLU A 278 -7.88 9.27 -12.06
N LEU A 279 -7.44 8.88 -13.27
CA LEU A 279 -7.03 9.84 -14.33
C LEU A 279 -5.97 10.83 -13.83
N THR A 280 -5.00 10.33 -13.07
CA THR A 280 -4.05 11.14 -12.29
C THR A 280 -3.10 11.96 -13.16
N ARG A 281 -2.70 13.17 -12.73
CA ARG A 281 -1.73 14.01 -13.47
C ARG A 281 -0.42 14.25 -12.70
N GLY A 282 -0.33 13.80 -11.46
CA GLY A 282 0.84 13.95 -10.58
C GLY A 282 0.79 12.99 -9.40
N ARG A 283 1.48 13.32 -8.30
CA ARG A 283 1.44 12.55 -7.06
C ARG A 283 0.10 12.75 -6.35
N GLN A 284 -0.65 11.68 -6.11
CA GLN A 284 -2.04 11.81 -5.67
C GLN A 284 -2.19 11.98 -4.16
N PHE A 285 -1.34 11.33 -3.38
CA PHE A 285 -1.38 11.44 -1.93
C PHE A 285 0.01 11.71 -1.39
N TYR A 286 0.17 12.88 -0.76
CA TYR A 286 1.47 13.32 -0.28
C TYR A 286 1.38 13.93 1.12
N ILE A 287 2.08 13.32 2.07
CA ILE A 287 2.20 13.82 3.44
C ILE A 287 3.68 13.89 3.77
N ILE A 288 4.17 15.09 4.09
CA ILE A 288 5.60 15.37 4.34
C ILE A 288 6.02 14.97 5.76
N ARG A 289 5.10 15.13 6.73
CA ARG A 289 5.40 14.85 8.13
C ARG A 289 4.14 14.55 8.94
N SER A 290 4.21 13.52 9.77
CA SER A 290 3.19 13.22 10.77
C SER A 290 3.79 12.95 12.16
N ARG A 291 3.04 13.32 13.22
CA ARG A 291 3.39 13.01 14.62
C ARG A 291 2.32 12.18 15.35
N GLY A 292 1.18 11.94 14.73
CA GLY A 292 0.12 11.05 15.23
C GLY A 292 0.06 9.75 14.46
N PHE A 293 -0.91 8.91 14.79
CA PHE A 293 -1.27 7.77 13.96
C PHE A 293 -2.14 8.23 12.80
N PHE A 294 -1.80 7.79 11.60
CA PHE A 294 -2.52 8.14 10.39
C PHE A 294 -3.25 6.90 9.85
N THR A 295 -4.57 6.93 9.68
CA THR A 295 -5.31 5.80 9.08
C THR A 295 -5.52 6.00 7.58
N VAL A 296 -5.16 4.98 6.80
CA VAL A 296 -5.22 5.01 5.33
C VAL A 296 -6.09 3.92 4.74
N ASP A 297 -7.16 4.35 4.06
CA ASP A 297 -7.91 3.57 3.08
C ASP A 297 -8.07 4.39 1.79
N MET A 298 -7.20 4.09 0.83
CA MET A 298 -7.18 4.74 -0.48
C MET A 298 -6.75 3.83 -1.63
N ARG A 299 -7.20 4.19 -2.83
CA ARG A 299 -6.80 3.60 -4.11
C ARG A 299 -6.37 4.67 -5.10
N VAL A 300 -5.21 4.50 -5.72
CA VAL A 300 -4.79 5.24 -6.91
C VAL A 300 -4.94 4.34 -8.14
N ASP A 301 -5.69 4.78 -9.12
CA ASP A 301 -6.05 4.00 -10.30
C ASP A 301 -5.61 4.72 -11.58
N HIS A 302 -4.58 4.17 -12.20
CA HIS A 302 -4.03 4.61 -13.48
C HIS A 302 -4.55 3.80 -14.68
N THR A 303 -5.52 2.91 -14.49
CA THR A 303 -6.03 1.99 -15.56
C THR A 303 -6.45 2.77 -16.80
N ARG A 304 -7.03 3.95 -16.61
CA ARG A 304 -7.53 4.83 -17.68
C ARG A 304 -6.56 5.96 -18.07
N ASN A 305 -5.35 5.98 -17.53
CA ASN A 305 -4.35 6.98 -17.87
C ASN A 305 -3.70 6.66 -19.22
N THR A 306 -3.98 7.46 -20.23
CA THR A 306 -3.33 7.37 -21.56
C THR A 306 -1.95 8.03 -21.57
N SER A 307 -1.79 9.13 -20.83
CA SER A 307 -0.51 9.81 -20.66
C SER A 307 0.37 9.11 -19.63
N GLN A 308 1.68 9.20 -19.86
CA GLN A 308 2.68 8.67 -18.95
C GLN A 308 2.67 9.43 -17.61
N VAL A 309 2.48 8.71 -16.50
CA VAL A 309 2.60 9.25 -15.14
C VAL A 309 3.98 8.86 -14.61
N THR A 310 4.85 9.85 -14.42
CA THR A 310 6.26 9.67 -14.00
C THR A 310 6.49 9.88 -12.50
N TRP A 311 5.41 10.13 -11.75
CA TRP A 311 5.40 10.50 -10.34
C TRP A 311 5.08 9.31 -9.47
N GLU A 312 5.37 9.42 -8.18
CA GLU A 312 4.89 8.43 -7.22
C GLU A 312 3.37 8.51 -7.05
N GLY A 313 2.71 7.38 -6.85
CA GLY A 313 1.27 7.38 -6.57
C GLY A 313 0.99 7.95 -5.19
N ILE A 314 1.60 7.33 -4.18
CA ILE A 314 1.45 7.65 -2.75
C ILE A 314 2.83 7.86 -2.15
N ARG A 315 3.05 8.98 -1.45
CA ARG A 315 4.27 9.24 -0.69
C ARG A 315 3.97 9.75 0.71
N LEU A 316 4.49 9.05 1.70
CA LEU A 316 4.40 9.39 3.11
C LEU A 316 5.81 9.55 3.67
N GLU A 317 6.11 10.74 4.17
CA GLU A 317 7.41 11.10 4.73
C GLU A 317 7.33 11.46 6.20
N ASP A 318 8.43 11.22 6.93
CA ASP A 318 8.61 11.55 8.35
C ASP A 318 7.34 11.27 9.19
N VAL A 319 6.79 10.07 8.99
CA VAL A 319 5.58 9.61 9.68
C VAL A 319 5.95 8.98 11.01
N ALA A 320 5.23 9.33 12.08
CA ALA A 320 5.38 8.68 13.38
C ALA A 320 4.63 7.34 13.43
N GLY A 321 3.37 7.33 12.97
CA GLY A 321 2.53 6.14 12.99
C GLY A 321 1.61 6.06 11.76
N LEU A 322 1.45 4.86 11.21
CA LEU A 322 0.55 4.58 10.09
C LEU A 322 -0.27 3.33 10.38
N ASP A 323 -1.56 3.39 10.13
CA ASP A 323 -2.50 2.27 10.16
C ASP A 323 -3.12 2.12 8.77
N ILE A 324 -2.84 1.00 8.10
CA ILE A 324 -3.24 0.78 6.71
C ILE A 324 -4.40 -0.21 6.68
N ASP A 325 -5.58 0.28 6.31
CA ASP A 325 -6.75 -0.52 5.95
C ASP A 325 -6.67 -0.93 4.47
N ARG A 326 -6.34 0.03 3.59
CA ARG A 326 -6.13 -0.22 2.15
C ARG A 326 -5.18 0.81 1.56
N MET A 327 -4.15 0.34 0.87
CA MET A 327 -3.27 1.20 0.08
C MET A 327 -3.00 0.53 -1.26
N ASP A 328 -3.81 0.87 -2.25
CA ASP A 328 -3.78 0.23 -3.56
C ASP A 328 -3.26 1.21 -4.63
N VAL A 329 -2.40 0.72 -5.53
CA VAL A 329 -1.98 1.45 -6.73
C VAL A 329 -2.05 0.53 -7.94
N VAL A 330 -2.91 0.87 -8.89
CA VAL A 330 -3.13 0.09 -10.12
C VAL A 330 -2.61 0.89 -11.31
N GLY A 331 -1.79 0.26 -12.14
CA GLY A 331 -1.20 0.83 -13.34
C GLY A 331 -2.14 0.83 -14.55
N PRO A 332 -1.64 1.21 -15.74
CA PRO A 332 -2.45 1.28 -16.96
C PRO A 332 -2.90 -0.11 -17.44
N SER A 333 -4.10 -0.19 -18.01
CA SER A 333 -4.55 -1.38 -18.74
C SER A 333 -3.81 -1.52 -20.07
N THR A 334 -3.62 -2.75 -20.54
CA THR A 334 -3.15 -3.03 -21.91
C THR A 334 -4.12 -2.52 -22.98
N ASP A 335 -5.40 -2.34 -22.64
CA ASP A 335 -6.41 -1.76 -23.54
C ASP A 335 -6.20 -0.26 -23.77
N THR A 336 -5.68 0.45 -22.76
CA THR A 336 -5.48 1.90 -22.81
C THR A 336 -4.05 2.26 -23.19
N VAL A 337 -3.09 1.44 -22.79
CA VAL A 337 -1.67 1.58 -23.10
C VAL A 337 -1.13 0.21 -23.51
N PRO A 338 -1.05 -0.07 -24.83
CA PRO A 338 -0.61 -1.38 -25.34
C PRO A 338 0.81 -1.78 -24.92
N THR A 339 1.70 -0.80 -24.74
CA THR A 339 3.08 -1.02 -24.33
C THR A 339 3.42 -0.17 -23.11
N VAL A 340 3.72 -0.85 -22.00
CA VAL A 340 4.14 -0.19 -20.76
C VAL A 340 5.67 -0.16 -20.70
N THR A 341 6.25 1.03 -20.75
CA THR A 341 7.70 1.23 -20.62
C THR A 341 8.09 1.45 -19.15
N TYR A 342 9.18 0.78 -18.72
CA TYR A 342 9.77 0.94 -17.38
C TYR A 342 10.12 2.39 -17.05
N GLN A 343 9.84 2.81 -15.82
CA GLN A 343 10.16 4.13 -15.26
C GLN A 343 10.63 4.04 -13.81
N ASP A 344 11.90 4.34 -13.58
CA ASP A 344 12.52 4.24 -12.26
C ASP A 344 11.89 5.18 -11.21
N SER A 345 11.52 6.39 -11.62
CA SER A 345 10.92 7.39 -10.72
C SER A 345 9.44 7.17 -10.42
N ALA A 346 8.75 6.31 -11.18
CA ALA A 346 7.31 6.06 -11.05
C ALA A 346 7.02 4.98 -10.00
N ILE A 347 7.49 5.21 -8.77
CA ILE A 347 7.31 4.27 -7.66
C ILE A 347 5.86 4.32 -7.18
N ALA A 348 5.19 3.18 -7.07
CA ALA A 348 3.77 3.15 -6.73
C ALA A 348 3.51 3.74 -5.33
N ILE A 349 4.23 3.23 -4.32
CA ILE A 349 4.07 3.59 -2.92
C ILE A 349 5.45 3.84 -2.29
N VAL A 350 5.62 4.98 -1.63
CA VAL A 350 6.81 5.35 -0.87
C VAL A 350 6.42 5.68 0.56
N ILE A 351 6.99 4.95 1.53
CA ILE A 351 6.93 5.28 2.95
C ILE A 351 8.38 5.43 3.42
N ALA A 352 8.80 6.66 3.70
CA ALA A 352 10.20 6.95 3.98
C ALA A 352 10.34 7.90 5.17
N ASN A 353 11.34 7.67 6.03
CA ASN A 353 11.77 8.72 6.95
C ASN A 353 13.07 9.36 6.42
N PRO A 354 13.08 10.68 6.13
CA PRO A 354 14.29 11.36 5.66
C PRO A 354 15.32 11.59 6.78
N SER A 355 14.95 11.42 8.06
CA SER A 355 15.89 11.53 9.17
C SER A 355 16.68 10.23 9.38
N ASN A 356 17.94 10.34 9.82
CA ASN A 356 18.85 9.21 10.03
C ASN A 356 18.42 8.39 11.26
N GLY A 357 17.36 7.61 11.12
CA GLY A 357 16.89 6.69 12.14
C GLY A 357 15.50 6.15 11.82
N PRO A 358 15.25 4.86 12.09
CA PRO A 358 13.92 4.32 11.96
C PRO A 358 13.01 4.86 13.07
N VAL A 359 12.03 5.70 12.72
CA VAL A 359 11.08 6.31 13.68
C VAL A 359 9.63 5.87 13.43
N ALA A 360 9.30 5.48 12.20
CA ALA A 360 7.93 5.16 11.80
C ALA A 360 7.49 3.78 12.30
N SER A 361 6.31 3.70 12.92
CA SER A 361 5.62 2.43 13.15
C SER A 361 4.41 2.30 12.23
N VAL A 362 4.43 1.27 11.38
CA VAL A 362 3.43 0.99 10.36
C VAL A 362 2.72 -0.31 10.72
N TYR A 363 1.41 -0.25 10.92
CA TYR A 363 0.54 -1.40 11.07
C TYR A 363 -0.24 -1.59 9.77
N ASN A 364 0.01 -2.70 9.09
CA ASN A 364 -0.75 -3.10 7.90
C ASN A 364 -1.90 -4.01 8.35
N ASN A 365 -3.03 -3.42 8.74
CA ASN A 365 -4.19 -4.16 9.25
C ASN A 365 -5.07 -4.74 8.13
N GLY A 366 -4.99 -4.18 6.92
CA GLY A 366 -5.67 -4.69 5.75
C GLY A 366 -4.69 -5.12 4.66
N ARG A 367 -4.62 -4.34 3.58
CA ARG A 367 -3.82 -4.70 2.40
C ARG A 367 -3.02 -3.56 1.79
N ILE A 368 -1.88 -3.94 1.22
CA ILE A 368 -1.17 -3.15 0.20
C ILE A 368 -1.21 -3.94 -1.11
N LEU A 369 -1.80 -3.36 -2.15
CA LEU A 369 -1.87 -3.97 -3.48
C LEU A 369 -1.22 -3.05 -4.50
N VAL A 370 -0.27 -3.57 -5.26
CA VAL A 370 0.28 -2.90 -6.43
C VAL A 370 0.05 -3.81 -7.64
N ASP A 371 -0.49 -3.26 -8.73
CA ASP A 371 -0.78 -4.03 -9.93
C ASP A 371 -0.36 -3.27 -11.19
N SER A 372 0.37 -3.92 -12.09
CA SER A 372 0.65 -3.46 -13.47
C SER A 372 1.32 -2.08 -13.56
N VAL A 373 2.14 -1.73 -12.56
CA VAL A 373 2.79 -0.41 -12.47
C VAL A 373 4.05 -0.31 -13.34
N ARG A 374 4.30 0.91 -13.83
CA ARG A 374 5.42 1.20 -14.75
C ARG A 374 6.80 1.19 -14.11
N GLY A 375 6.87 1.37 -12.79
CA GLY A 375 8.11 1.49 -12.04
C GLY A 375 8.22 0.48 -10.91
N PRO A 376 9.03 0.79 -9.89
CA PRO A 376 9.05 0.03 -8.65
C PRO A 376 7.68 0.04 -7.93
N GLY A 377 7.39 -1.01 -7.17
CA GLY A 377 6.13 -1.14 -6.43
C GLY A 377 6.15 -0.36 -5.12
N VAL A 378 6.72 -0.96 -4.08
CA VAL A 378 6.73 -0.40 -2.72
C VAL A 378 8.16 -0.11 -2.28
N LEU A 379 8.42 1.11 -1.82
CA LEU A 379 9.65 1.51 -1.14
C LEU A 379 9.36 1.85 0.33
N LEU A 380 10.03 1.14 1.22
CA LEU A 380 10.02 1.35 2.66
C LEU A 380 11.43 1.74 3.10
N SER A 381 11.59 2.92 3.70
CA SER A 381 12.91 3.43 4.09
C SER A 381 12.87 4.02 5.50
N TYR A 382 13.80 3.59 6.36
CA TYR A 382 13.89 4.05 7.76
C TYR A 382 12.60 3.84 8.54
N ILE A 383 12.10 2.59 8.52
CA ILE A 383 10.88 2.19 9.23
C ILE A 383 11.27 1.40 10.50
N ALA A 384 10.78 1.83 11.66
CA ALA A 384 11.04 1.12 12.92
C ALA A 384 10.32 -0.22 12.96
N ASN A 385 9.01 -0.18 12.72
CA ASN A 385 8.18 -1.36 12.75
C ASN A 385 7.28 -1.37 11.52
N PHE A 386 7.25 -2.47 10.77
CA PHE A 386 6.24 -2.73 9.75
C PHE A 386 5.62 -4.08 10.08
N ILE A 387 4.38 -4.09 10.59
CA ILE A 387 3.78 -5.29 11.19
C ILE A 387 2.41 -5.56 10.58
N GLY A 388 2.16 -6.84 10.28
CA GLY A 388 0.84 -7.35 9.91
C GLY A 388 0.57 -7.40 8.41
N GLY A 389 -0.63 -7.85 8.07
CA GLY A 389 -1.19 -7.80 6.74
C GLY A 389 -0.36 -8.51 5.67
N HIS A 390 -0.59 -8.09 4.44
CA HIS A 390 0.05 -8.68 3.27
C HIS A 390 0.36 -7.59 2.23
N ILE A 391 1.54 -7.67 1.60
CA ILE A 391 1.93 -6.86 0.44
C ILE A 391 1.81 -7.73 -0.80
N GLN A 392 0.90 -7.37 -1.70
CA GLN A 392 0.68 -8.05 -2.97
C GLN A 392 1.16 -7.16 -4.11
N VAL A 393 2.08 -7.67 -4.93
CA VAL A 393 2.55 -6.96 -6.11
C VAL A 393 2.41 -7.85 -7.33
N TYR A 394 1.60 -7.41 -8.28
CA TYR A 394 1.41 -8.05 -9.57
C TYR A 394 2.00 -7.15 -10.65
N ALA A 395 2.75 -7.72 -11.58
CA ALA A 395 3.12 -7.05 -12.83
C ALA A 395 3.84 -5.69 -12.70
N ALA A 396 4.57 -5.44 -11.60
CA ALA A 396 5.45 -4.29 -11.51
C ALA A 396 6.65 -4.45 -12.45
N LEU A 397 6.98 -3.42 -13.24
CA LEU A 397 8.13 -3.43 -14.15
C LEU A 397 9.47 -3.15 -13.46
N GLY A 398 9.45 -2.59 -12.25
CA GLY A 398 10.64 -2.39 -11.42
C GLY A 398 10.76 -3.40 -10.29
N GLN A 399 11.58 -3.08 -9.31
CA GLN A 399 11.63 -3.80 -8.04
C GLN A 399 10.26 -3.73 -7.35
N ALA A 400 9.67 -4.89 -7.05
CA ALA A 400 8.34 -4.98 -6.48
C ALA A 400 8.28 -4.45 -5.03
N VAL A 401 9.24 -4.84 -4.18
CA VAL A 401 9.33 -4.37 -2.80
C VAL A 401 10.79 -4.07 -2.44
N ARG A 402 11.03 -2.91 -1.85
CA ARG A 402 12.32 -2.49 -1.29
C ARG A 402 12.15 -2.09 0.18
N GLY A 403 12.85 -2.77 1.07
CA GLY A 403 13.04 -2.33 2.46
C GLY A 403 14.47 -1.85 2.68
N GLN A 404 14.65 -0.64 3.21
CA GLN A 404 15.96 -0.08 3.51
C GLN A 404 15.98 0.46 4.94
N ASN A 405 16.97 0.03 5.74
CA ASN A 405 17.11 0.45 7.14
C ASN A 405 15.83 0.22 7.96
N CYS A 406 15.14 -0.90 7.76
CA CYS A 406 13.97 -1.27 8.55
C CYS A 406 14.40 -2.04 9.81
N SER A 407 13.86 -1.77 10.99
CA SER A 407 14.29 -2.43 12.25
C SER A 407 13.52 -3.69 12.62
N ASP A 408 12.21 -3.71 12.39
CA ASP A 408 11.35 -4.88 12.59
C ASP A 408 10.34 -4.93 11.44
N PHE A 409 10.48 -5.93 10.58
CA PHE A 409 9.62 -6.10 9.41
C PHE A 409 8.96 -7.45 9.50
N ASN A 410 7.66 -7.49 9.79
CA ASN A 410 6.91 -8.71 10.01
C ASN A 410 5.62 -8.69 9.18
N THR A 411 5.73 -9.12 7.92
CA THR A 411 4.60 -9.19 6.98
C THR A 411 4.85 -10.24 5.91
N SER A 412 3.79 -10.63 5.21
CA SER A 412 3.89 -11.53 4.06
C SER A 412 3.94 -10.73 2.75
N ILE A 413 4.84 -11.12 1.86
CA ILE A 413 5.02 -10.53 0.53
C ILE A 413 4.70 -11.60 -0.51
N SER A 414 3.82 -11.28 -1.47
CA SER A 414 3.60 -12.08 -2.67
C SER A 414 3.81 -11.21 -3.90
N VAL A 415 4.76 -11.61 -4.73
CA VAL A 415 5.10 -10.98 -5.99
C VAL A 415 4.83 -11.95 -7.13
N VAL A 416 4.04 -11.52 -8.10
CA VAL A 416 3.92 -12.19 -9.40
C VAL A 416 4.38 -11.21 -10.47
N GLY A 417 5.56 -11.43 -11.02
CA GLY A 417 6.14 -10.57 -12.05
C GLY A 417 5.54 -10.83 -13.44
N MET A 418 6.07 -10.08 -14.41
CA MET A 418 5.77 -10.25 -15.84
C MET A 418 6.99 -10.79 -16.59
N LYS A 419 7.33 -12.06 -16.37
CA LYS A 419 8.38 -12.73 -17.14
C LYS A 419 8.15 -12.55 -18.64
N GLY A 420 9.19 -12.12 -19.37
CA GLY A 420 9.13 -11.89 -20.81
C GLY A 420 8.84 -10.44 -21.22
N ASN A 421 8.45 -9.57 -20.29
CA ASN A 421 8.34 -8.13 -20.55
C ASN A 421 9.65 -7.39 -20.26
N ALA A 422 9.86 -6.26 -20.93
CA ALA A 422 11.01 -5.37 -20.73
C ALA A 422 10.93 -4.65 -19.38
N ALA A 423 11.26 -5.36 -18.31
CA ALA A 423 11.38 -4.85 -16.94
C ALA A 423 12.79 -4.28 -16.67
N ALA A 424 12.98 -3.65 -15.52
CA ALA A 424 14.29 -3.22 -15.05
C ALA A 424 15.27 -4.40 -15.05
N ILE A 425 16.28 -4.35 -15.93
CA ILE A 425 17.27 -5.41 -16.06
C ILE A 425 18.14 -5.43 -14.81
N GLY A 426 18.18 -6.56 -14.11
CA GLY A 426 19.16 -6.83 -13.04
C GLY A 426 18.75 -6.45 -11.61
N SER A 427 17.57 -5.88 -11.38
CA SER A 427 17.09 -5.58 -10.02
C SER A 427 16.36 -6.78 -9.39
N PRO A 428 16.61 -7.15 -8.12
CA PRO A 428 15.79 -8.14 -7.44
C PRO A 428 14.33 -7.72 -7.36
N ALA A 429 13.41 -8.69 -7.38
CA ALA A 429 11.99 -8.40 -7.18
C ALA A 429 11.71 -7.91 -5.76
N VAL A 430 12.33 -8.56 -4.77
CA VAL A 430 12.26 -8.16 -3.37
C VAL A 430 13.68 -7.93 -2.87
N GLN A 431 13.95 -6.76 -2.28
CA GLN A 431 15.25 -6.50 -1.66
C GLN A 431 15.14 -5.82 -0.31
N PHE A 432 16.00 -6.27 0.59
CA PHE A 432 16.23 -5.65 1.89
C PHE A 432 17.69 -5.22 2.03
N ASP A 433 17.91 -3.97 2.41
CA ASP A 433 19.23 -3.38 2.66
C ASP A 433 19.34 -2.92 4.11
N ASN A 434 20.42 -3.29 4.81
CA ASN A 434 20.75 -2.82 6.16
C ASN A 434 19.59 -2.92 7.16
N SER A 435 18.73 -3.93 6.99
CA SER A 435 17.50 -4.09 7.77
C SER A 435 17.66 -5.17 8.83
N GLN A 436 16.81 -5.16 9.85
CA GLN A 436 16.89 -6.05 10.99
C GLN A 436 15.54 -6.73 11.20
N ARG A 437 15.57 -7.92 11.81
CA ARG A 437 14.38 -8.63 12.29
C ARG A 437 13.30 -8.79 11.22
N ILE A 438 13.72 -9.17 10.01
CA ILE A 438 12.79 -9.44 8.90
C ILE A 438 12.17 -10.82 9.12
N ARG A 439 10.84 -10.87 9.19
CA ARG A 439 10.04 -12.05 9.52
C ARG A 439 8.83 -12.18 8.59
N GLY A 440 8.41 -13.41 8.33
CA GLY A 440 7.21 -13.72 7.57
C GLY A 440 7.50 -14.60 6.37
N PHE A 441 6.86 -14.27 5.24
CA PHE A 441 6.95 -15.04 3.99
C PHE A 441 7.27 -14.11 2.82
N ALA A 442 8.13 -14.55 1.90
CA ALA A 442 8.39 -13.89 0.63
C ALA A 442 8.20 -14.87 -0.53
N GLY A 443 7.07 -14.74 -1.24
CA GLY A 443 6.78 -15.45 -2.46
C GLY A 443 7.10 -14.59 -3.68
N VAL A 444 7.99 -15.06 -4.55
CA VAL A 444 8.29 -14.41 -5.83
C VAL A 444 8.13 -15.40 -6.97
N GLN A 445 7.18 -15.12 -7.86
CA GLN A 445 6.86 -15.96 -9.01
C GLN A 445 6.98 -15.17 -10.30
N ASN A 446 7.45 -15.83 -11.37
CA ASN A 446 7.47 -15.29 -12.73
C ASN A 446 8.09 -13.89 -12.82
N SER A 447 9.09 -13.59 -11.98
CA SER A 447 9.82 -12.33 -12.04
C SER A 447 10.68 -12.30 -13.31
N PRO A 448 10.64 -11.20 -14.08
CA PRO A 448 11.57 -11.00 -15.20
C PRO A 448 13.02 -10.86 -14.72
N ALA A 449 13.23 -10.58 -13.43
CA ALA A 449 14.54 -10.43 -12.82
C ALA A 449 14.82 -11.53 -11.78
N ALA A 450 15.60 -11.21 -10.76
CA ALA A 450 15.90 -12.14 -9.67
C ALA A 450 14.80 -12.14 -8.60
N GLY A 451 14.81 -13.15 -7.73
CA GLY A 451 13.86 -13.31 -6.64
C GLY A 451 14.12 -12.37 -5.47
N LEU A 452 14.58 -12.91 -4.35
CA LEU A 452 14.85 -12.18 -3.11
C LEU A 452 16.34 -11.84 -2.96
N TYR A 453 16.66 -10.61 -2.55
CA TYR A 453 18.03 -10.21 -2.20
C TYR A 453 18.09 -9.56 -0.82
N MET A 454 19.01 -10.03 0.02
CA MET A 454 19.23 -9.52 1.37
C MET A 454 20.67 -9.05 1.52
N ASN A 455 20.85 -7.77 1.81
CA ASN A 455 22.17 -7.14 1.94
C ASN A 455 22.38 -6.56 3.34
N ALA A 456 23.41 -7.03 4.04
CA ALA A 456 23.78 -6.58 5.38
C ALA A 456 22.61 -6.53 6.38
N CYS A 457 21.68 -7.48 6.27
CA CYS A 457 20.53 -7.61 7.17
C CYS A 457 20.87 -8.47 8.39
N THR A 458 20.22 -8.27 9.53
CA THR A 458 20.48 -9.03 10.77
C THR A 458 19.22 -9.69 11.34
N ASP A 459 19.35 -10.87 11.93
CA ASP A 459 18.27 -11.57 12.65
C ASP A 459 17.01 -11.82 11.79
N CYS A 460 17.18 -12.33 10.58
CA CYS A 460 16.08 -12.52 9.64
C CYS A 460 15.58 -13.98 9.66
N ALA A 461 14.27 -14.13 9.80
CA ALA A 461 13.57 -15.42 9.81
C ALA A 461 12.44 -15.40 8.78
N LEU A 462 12.77 -15.72 7.52
CA LEU A 462 11.90 -15.55 6.37
C LEU A 462 11.75 -16.86 5.61
N ASP A 463 10.52 -17.31 5.42
CA ASP A 463 10.22 -18.38 4.48
C ASP A 463 10.17 -17.82 3.05
N VAL A 464 10.84 -18.51 2.12
CA VAL A 464 10.99 -18.04 0.74
C VAL A 464 10.44 -19.06 -0.24
N LEU A 465 9.54 -18.59 -1.10
CA LEU A 465 9.10 -19.31 -2.30
C LEU A 465 9.58 -18.56 -3.53
N SER A 466 10.35 -19.19 -4.40
CA SER A 466 10.89 -18.56 -5.60
C SER A 466 10.68 -19.48 -6.82
N THR A 467 9.84 -19.09 -7.78
CA THR A 467 9.43 -19.99 -8.88
C THR A 467 9.40 -19.28 -10.23
N GLY A 468 10.03 -19.88 -11.24
CA GLY A 468 9.95 -19.39 -12.62
C GLY A 468 10.68 -18.08 -12.91
N ASN A 469 11.50 -17.60 -11.97
CA ASN A 469 12.26 -16.34 -12.10
C ASN A 469 13.45 -16.49 -13.07
N THR A 470 13.85 -15.40 -13.74
CA THR A 470 14.97 -15.43 -14.71
C THR A 470 16.35 -15.45 -14.03
N GLY A 471 16.47 -14.83 -12.84
CA GLY A 471 17.72 -14.73 -12.08
C GLY A 471 17.87 -15.77 -10.96
N TYR A 472 18.54 -15.39 -9.87
CA TYR A 472 18.62 -16.19 -8.66
C TYR A 472 17.27 -16.31 -7.96
N GLY A 473 17.08 -17.40 -7.22
CA GLY A 473 15.90 -17.64 -6.41
C GLY A 473 15.90 -16.76 -5.15
N ALA A 474 16.98 -16.84 -4.36
CA ALA A 474 17.27 -15.93 -3.26
C ALA A 474 18.78 -15.81 -3.04
N VAL A 475 19.27 -14.63 -2.67
CA VAL A 475 20.67 -14.36 -2.36
C VAL A 475 20.79 -13.55 -1.06
N GLU A 476 21.71 -13.97 -0.21
CA GLU A 476 22.11 -13.26 0.99
C GLU A 476 23.60 -12.84 0.90
N SER A 477 23.88 -11.54 1.02
CA SER A 477 25.21 -10.92 0.85
C SER A 477 25.56 -9.92 1.96
N GLY A 478 26.77 -10.00 2.53
CA GLY A 478 27.25 -9.10 3.59
C GLY A 478 27.51 -9.79 4.94
N ALA A 479 28.33 -9.17 5.78
CA ALA A 479 28.94 -9.82 6.95
C ALA A 479 28.01 -10.05 8.16
N ARG A 480 26.81 -9.44 8.17
CA ARG A 480 25.89 -9.43 9.34
C ARG A 480 24.66 -10.32 9.18
N ASN A 481 24.65 -11.04 8.07
CA ASN A 481 23.55 -11.82 7.56
C ASN A 481 23.28 -13.09 8.37
N ARG A 482 22.02 -13.25 8.77
CA ARG A 482 21.46 -14.44 9.42
C ARG A 482 20.05 -14.64 8.86
N LEU A 483 19.95 -15.42 7.79
CA LEU A 483 18.69 -15.93 7.28
C LEU A 483 18.39 -17.29 7.89
N THR A 484 17.17 -17.45 8.42
CA THR A 484 16.59 -18.72 8.86
C THR A 484 15.23 -18.90 8.21
N GLY A 485 14.88 -20.14 7.82
CA GLY A 485 13.59 -20.41 7.19
C GLY A 485 13.63 -21.54 6.15
N THR A 486 12.48 -21.78 5.56
CA THR A 486 12.29 -22.77 4.49
C THR A 486 12.46 -22.10 3.13
N MET A 487 13.27 -22.71 2.25
CA MET A 487 13.43 -22.25 0.88
C MET A 487 12.85 -23.28 -0.09
N ARG A 488 11.93 -22.84 -0.96
CA ARG A 488 11.29 -23.66 -1.98
C ARG A 488 11.40 -22.99 -3.35
N GLY A 489 11.74 -23.74 -4.39
CA GLY A 489 11.74 -23.18 -5.73
C GLY A 489 11.96 -24.13 -6.90
N THR A 490 11.58 -23.66 -8.08
CA THR A 490 11.82 -24.26 -9.40
C THR A 490 12.38 -23.17 -10.33
N GLY A 491 13.61 -23.35 -10.82
CA GLY A 491 14.39 -22.32 -11.54
C GLY A 491 15.11 -21.29 -10.63
N GLY A 492 16.36 -20.93 -10.97
CA GLY A 492 17.22 -20.00 -10.22
C GLY A 492 18.06 -20.61 -9.08
N SER A 493 19.27 -20.09 -8.85
CA SER A 493 20.16 -20.55 -7.76
C SER A 493 19.80 -19.92 -6.42
N PHE A 494 20.05 -20.65 -5.33
CA PHE A 494 19.99 -20.13 -3.96
C PHE A 494 21.43 -19.99 -3.44
N SER A 495 21.80 -18.82 -2.93
CA SER A 495 23.14 -18.55 -2.39
C SER A 495 23.08 -17.89 -1.03
N ILE A 496 23.75 -18.50 -0.06
CA ILE A 496 23.80 -18.05 1.34
C ILE A 496 25.26 -17.90 1.72
N SER A 497 25.70 -16.71 2.13
CA SER A 497 27.12 -16.44 2.44
C SER A 497 27.40 -15.88 3.85
N GLY A 498 26.37 -15.70 4.68
CA GLY A 498 26.50 -15.13 6.03
C GLY A 498 27.06 -16.11 7.06
N THR A 499 27.90 -15.60 7.98
CA THR A 499 28.55 -16.38 9.07
C THR A 499 27.55 -16.94 10.09
N GLY A 500 26.31 -16.44 10.10
CA GLY A 500 25.24 -16.88 11.00
C GLY A 500 24.02 -17.46 10.29
N SER A 501 24.05 -17.59 8.97
CA SER A 501 22.92 -18.07 8.18
C SER A 501 22.73 -19.58 8.33
N VAL A 502 21.49 -20.00 8.53
CA VAL A 502 21.10 -21.40 8.72
C VAL A 502 19.80 -21.65 7.96
N ALA A 503 19.84 -22.36 6.84
CA ALA A 503 18.62 -22.87 6.21
C ALA A 503 18.12 -24.09 7.00
N THR A 504 16.87 -24.06 7.47
CA THR A 504 16.30 -25.14 8.29
C THR A 504 15.63 -26.23 7.47
N ASN A 505 15.17 -25.92 6.25
CA ASN A 505 14.65 -26.88 5.29
C ASN A 505 14.83 -26.38 3.85
N TYR A 506 15.38 -27.21 2.97
CA TYR A 506 15.56 -26.90 1.55
C TYR A 506 14.84 -27.91 0.67
N TYR A 507 13.97 -27.41 -0.21
CA TYR A 507 13.31 -28.21 -1.24
C TYR A 507 13.53 -27.53 -2.60
N ALA A 508 14.64 -27.82 -3.27
CA ALA A 508 14.75 -27.52 -4.70
C ALA A 508 14.48 -28.77 -5.51
N ASN A 509 13.61 -28.61 -6.51
CA ASN A 509 13.32 -29.68 -7.43
C ASN A 509 14.37 -29.78 -8.55
N ASP A 510 15.14 -28.73 -8.87
CA ASP A 510 16.00 -28.73 -10.07
C ASP A 510 17.31 -27.88 -10.05
N ASN A 511 17.77 -27.28 -8.94
CA ASN A 511 18.87 -26.27 -8.98
C ASN A 511 20.02 -26.46 -7.97
N ALA A 512 21.17 -25.85 -8.31
CA ALA A 512 22.36 -25.76 -7.45
C ALA A 512 22.12 -24.87 -6.22
N PHE A 513 22.35 -25.46 -5.05
CA PHE A 513 22.41 -24.76 -3.76
C PHE A 513 23.87 -24.46 -3.43
N HIS A 514 24.20 -23.18 -3.21
CA HIS A 514 25.54 -22.77 -2.83
C HIS A 514 25.55 -22.25 -1.39
N LEU A 515 26.15 -23.05 -0.51
CA LEU A 515 26.54 -22.61 0.83
C LEU A 515 27.91 -21.95 0.75
N GLY A 516 28.00 -20.72 1.22
CA GLY A 516 29.26 -20.01 1.39
C GLY A 516 30.11 -20.67 2.49
N PRO A 517 31.44 -20.48 2.45
CA PRO A 517 32.40 -21.15 3.34
C PRO A 517 32.22 -20.86 4.83
N THR A 518 31.40 -19.86 5.18
CA THR A 518 31.13 -19.41 6.54
C THR A 518 29.73 -19.76 7.05
N SER A 519 28.87 -20.39 6.23
CA SER A 519 27.51 -20.75 6.63
C SER A 519 27.48 -22.03 7.49
N GLY A 520 26.63 -22.05 8.52
CA GLY A 520 26.44 -23.22 9.38
C GLY A 520 25.77 -24.36 8.61
N ALA A 521 26.19 -25.60 8.85
CA ALA A 521 25.68 -26.77 8.14
C ALA A 521 24.15 -26.89 8.22
N VAL A 522 23.53 -27.25 7.09
CA VAL A 522 22.12 -27.62 6.96
C VAL A 522 21.88 -28.87 7.82
N ALA A 523 20.91 -28.82 8.73
CA ALA A 523 20.51 -29.95 9.56
C ALA A 523 19.28 -30.64 8.99
#